data_AF-A0A060BYC2-F1
#
_entry.id   AF-A0A060BYC2-F1
#
_cell.length_a   1.000
_cell.length_b   1.000
_cell.length_c   1.000
_cell.angle_alpha   90.00
_cell.angle_beta   90.00
_cell.angle_gamma   90.00
#
_symmetry.space_group_name_H-M   'P 1'
#
loop_
_entity.id
_entity.type
_entity.pdbx_description
1 polymer ?
#
loop_
_entity_poly.entity_id
_entity_poly.type
_entity_poly.pdbx_seq_one_letter_code
_entity_poly.pdbx_strand_id
1 'polypeptide(L)'
;MPDDVTVASSRRGGWLLTAVLLVLTIAATQSGCGSRPEATAQVRETWRDDFDGPAGTLPDPSLWMPELGGGGWGNSERQVYTDDPANVSLSGHGTLVITARRQTSADGV
;
A
#
# COMPACT_ATOMS: atom_id res chain seq x y z
N MET A 1 47.87 -58.25 46.89
CA MET A 1 46.68 -59.10 46.67
C MET A 1 45.77 -58.90 47.85
N PRO A 2 44.48 -58.57 47.64
CA PRO A 2 43.58 -59.06 46.58
C PRO A 2 43.25 -57.97 45.54
N ASP A 3 42.60 -58.15 44.39
CA ASP A 3 42.30 -59.22 43.44
C ASP A 3 41.88 -58.48 42.15
N ASP A 4 42.25 -59.02 41.00
CA ASP A 4 41.77 -58.57 39.69
C ASP A 4 40.27 -58.92 39.54
N VAL A 5 39.43 -57.97 39.11
CA VAL A 5 38.25 -58.31 38.29
C VAL A 5 38.07 -57.26 37.21
N THR A 6 38.66 -57.55 36.07
CA THR A 6 38.22 -57.02 34.78
C THR A 6 36.90 -57.71 34.39
N VAL A 7 35.80 -56.97 34.21
CA VAL A 7 34.75 -57.32 33.23
C VAL A 7 34.26 -56.05 32.56
N ALA A 8 34.68 -55.88 31.31
CA ALA A 8 34.00 -55.05 30.34
C ALA A 8 32.71 -55.75 29.88
N SER A 9 31.60 -55.03 29.80
CA SER A 9 30.67 -55.23 28.68
C SER A 9 29.83 -53.99 28.42
N SER A 10 30.07 -53.42 27.24
CA SER A 10 29.31 -52.38 26.60
C SER A 10 27.85 -52.82 26.39
N ARG A 11 26.90 -51.96 26.76
CA ARG A 11 25.56 -51.91 26.13
C ARG A 11 25.24 -50.50 25.67
N ARG A 12 26.17 -49.88 24.93
CA ARG A 12 25.92 -48.64 24.17
C ARG A 12 25.48 -49.01 22.75
N GLY A 13 24.26 -49.55 22.60
CA GLY A 13 23.80 -50.06 21.30
C GLY A 13 22.30 -49.95 21.01
N GLY A 14 21.49 -49.50 21.97
CA GLY A 14 20.03 -49.43 21.79
C GLY A 14 19.49 -48.05 21.37
N TRP A 15 20.27 -46.98 21.52
CA TRP A 15 19.78 -45.60 21.37
C TRP A 15 20.15 -44.95 20.03
N LEU A 16 20.97 -45.60 19.21
CA LEU A 16 21.39 -45.06 17.90
C LEU A 16 20.55 -45.59 16.73
N LEU A 17 19.81 -46.69 16.90
CA LEU A 17 18.93 -47.22 15.85
C LEU A 17 17.55 -46.53 15.81
N THR A 18 17.08 -45.96 16.92
CA THR A 18 15.87 -45.09 16.93
C THR A 18 16.16 -43.67 16.42
N ALA A 19 17.38 -43.17 16.59
CA ALA A 19 17.75 -41.83 16.12
C ALA A 19 17.91 -41.73 14.59
N VAL A 20 18.37 -42.80 13.92
CA VAL A 20 18.56 -42.78 12.45
C VAL A 20 17.23 -42.88 11.69
N LEU A 21 16.22 -43.59 12.23
CA LEU A 21 14.91 -43.73 11.58
C LEU A 21 14.05 -42.45 11.67
N LEU A 22 14.31 -41.58 12.66
CA LEU A 22 13.62 -40.29 12.80
C LEU A 22 14.20 -39.20 11.87
N VAL A 23 15.46 -39.35 11.43
CA VAL A 23 16.10 -38.38 10.53
C VAL A 23 15.74 -38.64 9.05
N LEU A 24 15.46 -39.89 8.67
CA LEU A 24 15.14 -40.23 7.27
C LEU A 24 13.71 -39.88 6.81
N THR A 25 12.77 -39.59 7.73
CA THR A 25 11.38 -39.26 7.40
C THR A 25 11.10 -37.76 7.22
N ILE A 26 12.02 -36.87 7.62
CA ILE A 26 11.83 -35.41 7.50
C ILE A 26 12.26 -34.87 6.12
N ALA A 27 13.00 -35.66 5.31
CA ALA A 27 13.56 -35.19 4.05
C ALA A 27 12.59 -35.20 2.83
N ALA A 28 11.32 -35.62 3.00
CA ALA A 28 10.41 -35.89 1.87
C ALA A 28 9.23 -34.91 1.71
N THR A 29 9.20 -33.76 2.39
CA THR A 29 8.11 -32.76 2.26
C THR A 29 8.53 -31.44 1.61
N GLN A 30 9.55 -31.43 0.77
CA GLN A 30 9.87 -30.29 -0.09
C GLN A 30 9.07 -30.39 -1.41
N SER A 31 7.75 -30.43 -1.31
CA SER A 31 6.87 -30.37 -2.50
C SER A 31 5.92 -29.20 -2.37
N GLY A 32 6.22 -28.16 -3.15
CA GLY A 32 5.19 -27.25 -3.66
C GLY A 32 5.01 -25.93 -2.94
N CYS A 33 6.05 -25.10 -2.89
CA CYS A 33 5.84 -23.65 -2.99
C CYS A 33 6.50 -23.17 -4.28
N GLY A 34 5.95 -23.58 -5.42
CA GLY A 34 6.24 -22.89 -6.67
C GLY A 34 5.64 -21.51 -6.56
N SER A 35 6.48 -20.47 -6.55
CA SER A 35 6.04 -19.10 -6.76
C SER A 35 5.22 -19.07 -8.05
N ARG A 36 3.91 -18.81 -7.94
CA ARG A 36 3.08 -18.49 -9.10
C ARG A 36 3.81 -17.37 -9.85
N PRO A 37 4.08 -17.50 -11.16
CA PRO A 37 4.63 -16.36 -11.90
C PRO A 37 3.66 -15.21 -11.68
N GLU A 38 4.13 -14.19 -10.99
CA GLU A 38 3.41 -12.94 -10.86
C GLU A 38 3.26 -12.43 -12.28
N ALA A 39 2.05 -12.51 -12.82
CA ALA A 39 1.75 -11.91 -14.10
C ALA A 39 1.99 -10.41 -13.89
N THR A 40 3.12 -9.92 -14.36
CA THR A 40 3.40 -8.49 -14.46
C THR A 40 2.45 -7.96 -15.53
N ALA A 41 1.20 -7.73 -15.15
CA ALA A 41 0.27 -6.97 -15.96
C ALA A 41 0.98 -5.65 -16.28
N GLN A 42 1.24 -5.43 -17.56
CA GLN A 42 1.83 -4.18 -18.03
C GLN A 42 0.79 -3.09 -17.76
N VAL A 43 0.99 -2.32 -16.68
CA VAL A 43 0.13 -1.18 -16.37
C VAL A 43 0.43 -0.11 -17.41
N ARG A 44 -0.52 0.11 -18.32
CA ARG A 44 -0.47 1.21 -19.28
C ARG A 44 -1.24 2.38 -18.73
N GLU A 45 -0.56 3.50 -18.52
CA GLU A 45 -1.19 4.77 -18.18
C GLU A 45 -2.06 5.25 -19.35
N THR A 46 -3.33 5.52 -19.08
CA THR A 46 -4.30 5.98 -20.09
C THR A 46 -4.59 7.47 -19.99
N TRP A 47 -4.37 8.06 -18.81
CA TRP A 47 -4.58 9.47 -18.55
C TRP A 47 -3.84 9.88 -17.27
N ARG A 48 -3.36 11.12 -17.23
CA ARG A 48 -2.73 11.76 -16.09
C ARG A 48 -2.85 13.28 -16.26
N ASP A 49 -2.98 13.98 -15.15
CA ASP A 49 -2.70 15.41 -15.02
C ASP A 49 -1.80 15.60 -13.80
N ASP A 50 -0.66 16.24 -13.99
CA ASP A 50 0.33 16.52 -12.95
C ASP A 50 0.14 17.92 -12.32
N PHE A 51 -0.85 18.69 -12.81
CA PHE A 51 -1.18 20.03 -12.31
C PHE A 51 -0.02 21.03 -12.39
N ASP A 52 0.77 20.90 -13.45
CA ASP A 52 1.82 21.85 -13.80
C ASP A 52 1.23 23.14 -14.35
N GLY A 53 1.78 24.27 -13.91
CA GLY A 53 1.38 25.58 -14.38
C GLY A 53 1.69 26.67 -13.36
N PRO A 54 1.52 27.95 -13.72
CA PRO A 54 1.82 29.06 -12.83
C PRO A 54 0.95 29.05 -11.57
N ALA A 55 1.52 29.50 -10.44
CA ALA A 55 0.76 29.59 -9.20
C ALA A 55 -0.45 30.55 -9.34
N GLY A 56 -1.61 30.15 -8.84
CA GLY A 56 -2.83 30.95 -8.85
C GLY A 56 -3.63 30.90 -10.14
N THR A 57 -3.26 30.08 -11.12
CA THR A 57 -4.09 29.86 -12.33
C THR A 57 -5.03 28.67 -12.15
N LEU A 58 -6.08 28.59 -12.96
CA LEU A 58 -6.96 27.42 -13.00
C LEU A 58 -6.25 26.20 -13.62
N PRO A 59 -6.69 24.96 -13.30
CA PRO A 59 -6.24 23.75 -13.99
C PRO A 59 -6.70 23.73 -15.46
N ASP A 60 -6.13 22.81 -16.26
CA ASP A 60 -6.38 22.74 -17.71
C ASP A 60 -7.89 22.59 -18.02
N PRO A 61 -8.52 23.57 -18.70
CA PRO A 61 -9.95 23.56 -18.99
C PRO A 61 -10.35 22.51 -20.05
N SER A 62 -9.40 21.91 -20.76
CA SER A 62 -9.67 20.78 -21.65
C SER A 62 -9.83 19.45 -20.91
N LEU A 63 -9.35 19.39 -19.66
CA LEU A 63 -9.42 18.21 -18.79
C LEU A 63 -10.43 18.40 -17.66
N TRP A 64 -10.58 19.63 -17.15
CA TRP A 64 -11.37 19.94 -15.96
C TRP A 64 -12.43 21.02 -16.24
N MET A 65 -13.61 20.82 -15.67
CA MET A 65 -14.69 21.80 -15.66
C MET A 65 -15.21 21.93 -14.23
N PRO A 66 -15.25 23.15 -13.65
CA PRO A 66 -15.75 23.34 -12.30
C PRO A 66 -17.27 23.17 -12.26
N GLU A 67 -17.76 22.44 -11.26
CA GLU A 67 -19.17 22.49 -10.90
C GLU A 67 -19.41 23.73 -10.02
N LEU A 68 -20.45 24.49 -10.37
CA LEU A 68 -20.76 25.76 -9.74
C LEU A 68 -22.07 25.68 -8.97
N GLY A 69 -22.13 26.39 -7.85
CA GLY A 69 -23.35 26.55 -7.07
C GLY A 69 -23.31 25.93 -5.67
N GLY A 70 -24.35 26.21 -4.90
CA GLY A 70 -24.58 25.66 -3.57
C GLY A 70 -25.98 25.07 -3.47
N GLY A 71 -26.48 24.89 -2.24
CA GLY A 71 -27.81 24.31 -2.00
C GLY A 71 -27.78 22.84 -1.57
N GLY A 72 -26.60 22.34 -1.21
CA GLY A 72 -26.47 21.16 -0.38
C GLY A 72 -26.25 19.84 -1.11
N TRP A 73 -26.16 19.81 -2.44
CA TRP A 73 -25.63 18.68 -3.25
C TRP A 73 -26.06 17.26 -2.81
N GLY A 74 -27.29 17.13 -2.31
CA GLY A 74 -27.87 15.86 -1.83
C GLY A 74 -27.47 15.43 -0.41
N ASN A 75 -26.63 16.20 0.28
CA ASN A 75 -26.06 15.88 1.60
C ASN A 75 -25.98 17.08 2.56
N SER A 76 -26.77 18.14 2.32
CA SER A 76 -26.83 19.36 3.15
C SER A 76 -25.48 20.09 3.27
N GLU A 77 -24.67 20.02 2.23
CA GLU A 77 -23.47 20.84 2.07
C GLU A 77 -23.76 22.35 2.24
N ARG A 78 -22.84 23.05 2.92
CA ARG A 78 -23.01 24.48 3.28
C ARG A 78 -22.22 25.41 2.38
N GLN A 79 -21.29 24.88 1.62
CA GLN A 79 -20.46 25.62 0.68
C GLN A 79 -21.22 25.97 -0.59
N VAL A 80 -20.69 26.97 -1.28
CA VAL A 80 -21.01 27.29 -2.67
C VAL A 80 -19.72 27.03 -3.45
N TYR A 81 -19.76 26.14 -4.45
CA TYR A 81 -18.62 25.91 -5.34
C TYR A 81 -18.55 27.03 -6.37
N THR A 82 -17.33 27.46 -6.69
CA THR A 82 -17.02 28.59 -7.56
C THR A 82 -15.85 28.24 -8.48
N ASP A 83 -15.67 29.02 -9.54
CA ASP A 83 -14.51 29.01 -10.44
C ASP A 83 -13.47 30.10 -10.07
N ASP A 84 -13.59 30.71 -8.89
CA ASP A 84 -12.62 31.69 -8.41
C ASP A 84 -11.28 31.00 -8.13
N PRO A 85 -10.14 31.49 -8.66
CA PRO A 85 -8.81 31.00 -8.32
C PRO A 85 -8.49 30.99 -6.81
N ALA A 86 -9.21 31.80 -6.02
CA ALA A 86 -9.23 31.77 -4.58
C ALA A 86 -9.71 30.44 -3.98
N ASN A 87 -10.59 29.71 -4.68
CA ASN A 87 -11.17 28.44 -4.28
C ASN A 87 -10.48 27.25 -4.95
N VAL A 88 -10.01 27.40 -6.19
CA VAL A 88 -9.32 26.34 -6.93
C VAL A 88 -8.18 26.92 -7.77
N SER A 89 -6.95 26.51 -7.54
CA SER A 89 -5.82 26.98 -8.36
C SER A 89 -4.62 26.03 -8.33
N LEU A 90 -3.75 26.18 -9.32
CA LEU A 90 -2.44 25.52 -9.35
C LEU A 90 -1.50 26.18 -8.34
N SER A 91 -0.70 25.37 -7.66
CA SER A 91 0.27 25.86 -6.66
C SER A 91 1.54 26.45 -7.28
N GLY A 92 1.83 26.19 -8.56
CA GLY A 92 3.17 26.44 -9.12
C GLY A 92 4.17 25.31 -8.91
N HIS A 93 3.78 24.25 -8.20
CA HIS A 93 4.67 23.16 -7.76
C HIS A 93 4.09 21.76 -8.05
N GLY A 94 3.34 21.60 -9.14
CA GLY A 94 2.76 20.30 -9.54
C GLY A 94 1.68 19.81 -8.58
N THR A 95 0.78 20.71 -8.16
CA THR A 95 -0.32 20.37 -7.24
C THR A 95 -1.50 21.31 -7.45
N LEU A 96 -2.69 20.72 -7.53
CA LEU A 96 -3.98 21.42 -7.45
C LEU A 96 -4.31 21.75 -5.99
N VAL A 97 -4.64 23.01 -5.73
CA VAL A 97 -5.07 23.52 -4.43
C VAL A 97 -6.56 23.78 -4.48
N ILE A 98 -7.33 23.07 -3.66
CA ILE A 98 -8.76 23.32 -3.44
C ILE A 98 -8.93 23.89 -2.03
N THR A 99 -9.40 25.13 -1.93
CA THR A 99 -9.48 25.88 -0.69
C THR A 99 -10.93 26.14 -0.30
N ALA A 100 -11.35 25.55 0.82
CA ALA A 100 -12.59 25.92 1.48
C ALA A 100 -12.42 27.27 2.17
N ARG A 101 -13.22 28.25 1.77
CA ARG A 101 -13.17 29.61 2.33
C ARG A 101 -14.48 29.92 3.04
N ARG A 102 -14.38 30.48 4.24
CA ARG A 102 -15.56 31.04 4.92
C ARG A 102 -15.84 32.41 4.30
N GLN A 103 -17.02 32.55 3.68
CA GLN A 103 -17.48 33.86 3.22
C GLN A 103 -17.98 34.70 4.40
N THR A 104 -17.70 35.99 4.36
CA THR A 104 -18.38 36.99 5.19
C THR A 104 -19.59 37.49 4.42
N SER A 105 -20.72 37.69 5.08
CA SER A 105 -22.02 38.02 4.46
C SER A 105 -22.07 39.30 3.60
N ALA A 106 -20.97 40.02 3.43
CA ALA A 106 -20.85 41.19 2.55
C ALA A 106 -20.66 40.84 1.07
N ASP A 107 -20.25 39.61 0.75
CA ASP A 107 -20.11 39.12 -0.62
C ASP A 107 -21.44 38.45 -1.02
N GLY A 108 -22.44 39.30 -1.27
CA GLY A 108 -23.82 38.90 -1.54
C GLY A 108 -23.96 37.98 -2.76
N VAL A 109 -24.82 36.97 -2.59
CA VAL A 109 -25.60 36.36 -3.67
C VAL A 109 -26.58 37.37 -4.27
#